data_AF-A0A327NKM9-F1
#
_entry.id   AF-A0A327NKM9-F1
#
_cell.length_a   1.000
_cell.length_b   1.000
_cell.length_c   1.000
_cell.angle_alpha   90.00
_cell.angle_beta   90.00
_cell.angle_gamma   90.00
#
_symmetry.space_group_name_H-M   'P 1'
#
loop_
_entity.id
_entity.type
_entity.pdbx_description
1 polymer ?
#
loop_
_entity_poly.entity_id
_entity_poly.type
_entity_poly.pdbx_seq_one_letter_code
_entity_poly.pdbx_strand_id
1 'polypeptide(L)'
;MKKVQKWTLLAAMTLLPSLLFSQSANYKQPMSINAQGQIKDGKGTSIGLVGKDRIIKDASGQKIAFVDGQGDLVDAKTGKKMGRIGKDGKTYYDINGELVFTIKDKPDDTCDIFDAKGNKIANVHDSYKNIACALHCFQNQHTHMSHK
;
A
#
# COMPACT_ATOMS: atom_id res chain seq x y z
N MET A 1 20.16 2.32 71.48
CA MET A 1 20.36 1.02 70.82
C MET A 1 19.61 1.05 69.49
N LYS A 2 20.32 0.85 68.38
CA LYS A 2 19.83 1.03 67.00
C LYS A 2 19.33 -0.31 66.45
N LYS A 3 18.16 -0.36 65.83
CA LYS A 3 17.87 -1.27 64.70
C LYS A 3 16.88 -0.61 63.75
N VAL A 4 17.40 -0.05 62.65
CA VAL A 4 16.61 0.38 61.49
C VAL A 4 16.72 -0.74 60.47
N GLN A 5 15.61 -1.43 60.24
CA GLN A 5 15.52 -2.56 59.32
C GLN A 5 15.41 -2.02 57.90
N LYS A 6 16.51 -2.10 57.14
CA LYS A 6 16.55 -1.77 55.71
C LYS A 6 15.72 -2.80 54.93
N TRP A 7 14.60 -2.37 54.37
CA TRP A 7 13.89 -3.09 53.31
C TRP A 7 14.43 -2.60 51.97
N THR A 8 15.36 -3.34 51.38
CA THR A 8 15.75 -3.19 49.97
C THR A 8 14.65 -3.79 49.10
N LEU A 9 13.82 -2.93 48.51
CA LEU A 9 12.93 -3.28 47.40
C LEU A 9 13.80 -3.44 46.14
N LEU A 10 14.02 -4.70 45.73
CA LEU A 10 14.59 -5.03 44.43
C LEU A 10 13.48 -4.84 43.39
N ALA A 11 13.49 -3.72 42.68
CA ALA A 11 12.63 -3.51 41.52
C ALA A 11 13.18 -4.36 40.36
N ALA A 12 12.64 -5.57 40.19
CA ALA A 12 12.88 -6.40 39.02
C ALA A 12 12.17 -5.76 37.82
N MET A 13 12.89 -4.88 37.12
CA MET A 13 12.45 -4.29 35.85
C MET A 13 12.51 -5.39 34.78
N THR A 14 11.39 -6.08 34.61
CA THR A 14 11.21 -7.08 33.56
C THR A 14 11.23 -6.37 32.21
N LEU A 15 12.37 -6.46 31.51
CA LEU A 15 12.48 -6.17 30.10
C LEU A 15 11.55 -7.14 29.35
N LEU A 16 10.33 -6.69 29.05
CA LEU A 16 9.50 -7.32 28.03
C LEU A 16 10.22 -7.10 26.68
N PRO A 17 10.68 -8.15 26.00
CA PRO A 17 11.12 -8.00 24.62
C PRO A 17 9.87 -7.65 23.82
N SER A 18 9.76 -6.41 23.38
CA SER A 18 8.78 -6.02 22.37
C SER A 18 9.14 -6.79 21.10
N LEU A 19 8.48 -7.92 20.90
CA LEU A 19 8.41 -8.60 19.61
C LEU A 19 7.68 -7.66 18.64
N LEU A 20 8.42 -6.69 18.11
CA LEU A 20 8.07 -6.01 16.88
C LEU A 20 8.14 -7.08 15.79
N PHE A 21 7.02 -7.77 15.57
CA PHE A 21 6.84 -8.51 14.35
C PHE A 21 6.84 -7.49 13.22
N SER A 22 8.02 -7.26 12.65
CA SER A 22 8.19 -6.66 11.34
C SER A 22 7.63 -7.67 10.34
N GLN A 23 6.30 -7.78 10.26
CA GLN A 23 5.65 -8.51 9.20
C GLN A 23 5.95 -7.75 7.92
N SER A 24 6.87 -8.29 7.12
CA SER A 24 7.15 -7.78 5.79
C SER A 24 5.83 -7.64 5.05
N ALA A 25 5.49 -6.42 4.64
CA ALA A 25 4.25 -6.15 3.94
C ALA A 25 4.14 -7.09 2.74
N ASN A 26 3.03 -7.83 2.66
CA ASN A 26 2.80 -8.81 1.62
C ASN A 26 2.06 -8.15 0.47
N TYR A 27 2.79 -7.81 -0.58
CA TYR A 27 2.22 -7.11 -1.74
C TYR A 27 1.61 -8.04 -2.80
N LYS A 28 1.42 -9.32 -2.45
CA LYS A 28 0.80 -10.29 -3.34
C LYS A 28 -0.69 -10.03 -3.48
N GLN A 29 -1.17 -10.23 -4.70
CA GLN A 29 -2.58 -10.19 -5.01
C GLN A 29 -3.30 -11.39 -4.36
N PRO A 30 -4.58 -11.26 -4.03
CA PRO A 30 -5.42 -10.07 -4.24
C PRO A 30 -5.20 -8.98 -3.17
N MET A 31 -5.49 -7.72 -3.51
CA MET A 31 -5.44 -6.58 -2.60
C MET A 31 -6.80 -5.87 -2.47
N SER A 32 -6.95 -4.98 -1.50
CA SER A 32 -8.12 -4.08 -1.42
C SER A 32 -7.76 -2.66 -1.04
N ILE A 33 -8.58 -1.70 -1.48
CA ILE A 33 -8.54 -0.30 -1.06
C ILE A 33 -9.93 0.09 -0.53
N ASN A 34 -10.03 0.46 0.73
CA ASN A 34 -11.31 0.85 1.33
C ASN A 34 -11.64 2.35 1.14
N ALA A 35 -12.80 2.79 1.64
CA ALA A 35 -13.26 4.18 1.55
C ALA A 35 -12.32 5.20 2.24
N GLN A 36 -11.47 4.74 3.15
CA GLN A 36 -10.47 5.55 3.84
C GLN A 36 -9.12 5.57 3.09
N GLY A 37 -8.99 4.85 1.99
CA GLY A 37 -7.77 4.75 1.20
C GLY A 37 -6.76 3.77 1.78
N GLN A 38 -7.13 2.99 2.79
CA GLN A 38 -6.27 1.98 3.38
C GLN A 38 -6.11 0.83 2.41
N ILE A 39 -4.87 0.43 2.17
CA ILE A 39 -4.51 -0.65 1.26
C ILE A 39 -4.21 -1.89 2.09
N LYS A 40 -4.91 -2.98 1.80
CA LYS A 40 -4.76 -4.26 2.49
C LYS A 40 -4.33 -5.38 1.55
N ASP A 41 -3.49 -6.26 2.06
CA ASP A 41 -3.15 -7.51 1.38
C ASP A 41 -4.30 -8.54 1.42
N GLY A 42 -4.11 -9.68 0.77
CA GLY A 42 -5.10 -10.77 0.76
C GLY A 42 -5.35 -11.43 2.13
N LYS A 43 -4.54 -11.11 3.15
CA LYS A 43 -4.74 -11.54 4.54
C LYS A 43 -5.46 -10.47 5.39
N GLY A 44 -5.74 -9.30 4.82
CA GLY A 44 -6.35 -8.16 5.51
C GLY A 44 -5.37 -7.27 6.27
N THR A 45 -4.06 -7.52 6.15
CA THR A 45 -3.01 -6.71 6.76
C THR A 45 -2.87 -5.39 6.03
N SER A 46 -2.79 -4.27 6.76
CA SER A 46 -2.53 -2.96 6.16
C SER A 46 -1.10 -2.88 5.63
N ILE A 47 -0.96 -2.60 4.34
CA ILE A 47 0.34 -2.53 3.64
C ILE A 47 0.65 -1.13 3.08
N GLY A 48 -0.33 -0.22 3.11
CA GLY A 48 -0.14 1.16 2.67
C GLY A 48 -1.40 2.00 2.77
N LEU A 49 -1.29 3.21 2.26
CA LEU A 49 -2.37 4.20 2.21
C LEU A 49 -2.31 4.95 0.88
N VAL A 50 -3.46 5.19 0.26
CA VAL A 50 -3.64 6.16 -0.81
C VAL A 50 -4.45 7.34 -0.29
N GLY A 51 -3.90 8.54 -0.43
CA GLY A 51 -4.59 9.77 -0.07
C GLY A 51 -5.41 10.35 -1.22
N LYS A 52 -6.41 11.18 -0.88
CA LYS A 52 -7.19 11.95 -1.88
C LYS A 52 -6.33 12.99 -2.62
N ASP A 53 -5.18 13.35 -2.04
CA ASP A 53 -4.12 14.14 -2.66
C ASP A 53 -3.30 13.36 -3.72
N ARG A 54 -3.72 12.12 -4.01
CA ARG A 54 -3.07 11.20 -4.96
C ARG A 54 -1.68 10.76 -4.54
N ILE A 55 -1.35 10.87 -3.25
CA ILE A 55 -0.10 10.36 -2.69
C ILE A 55 -0.30 8.93 -2.21
N ILE A 56 0.66 8.07 -2.54
CA ILE A 56 0.69 6.67 -2.12
C ILE A 56 1.83 6.51 -1.11
N LYS A 57 1.49 5.98 0.05
CA LYS A 57 2.40 5.73 1.17
C LYS A 57 2.46 4.25 1.50
N ASP A 58 3.62 3.80 1.95
CA ASP A 58 3.76 2.47 2.53
C ASP A 58 3.19 2.40 3.96
N ALA A 59 3.29 1.22 4.59
CA ALA A 59 2.81 0.98 5.96
C ALA A 59 3.56 1.81 7.03
N SER A 60 4.76 2.32 6.74
CA SER A 60 5.52 3.20 7.64
C SER A 60 5.14 4.68 7.48
N GLY A 61 4.32 5.01 6.47
CA GLY A 61 3.94 6.37 6.12
C GLY A 61 4.91 7.06 5.16
N GLN A 62 5.93 6.37 4.67
CA GLN A 62 6.83 6.90 3.66
C GLN A 62 6.11 7.02 2.32
N LYS A 63 6.24 8.18 1.68
CA LYS A 63 5.76 8.40 0.30
C LYS A 63 6.57 7.53 -0.66
N ILE A 64 5.90 6.63 -1.37
CA ILE A 64 6.53 5.71 -2.34
C ILE A 64 6.15 6.02 -3.78
N ALA A 65 4.97 6.60 -4.01
CA ALA A 65 4.53 7.02 -5.34
C ALA A 65 3.49 8.14 -5.25
N PHE A 66 3.15 8.73 -6.39
CA PHE A 66 2.04 9.66 -6.51
C PHE A 66 1.51 9.68 -7.95
N VAL A 67 0.26 10.12 -8.13
CA VAL A 67 -0.27 10.42 -9.46
C VAL A 67 -0.14 11.90 -9.75
N ASP A 68 0.57 12.24 -10.82
CA ASP A 68 0.81 13.62 -11.22
C ASP A 68 -0.44 14.27 -11.86
N GLY A 69 -0.33 15.55 -12.26
CA GLY A 69 -1.44 16.27 -12.88
C GLY A 69 -1.83 15.76 -14.28
N GLN A 70 -1.01 14.90 -14.88
CA GLN A 70 -1.22 14.30 -16.19
C GLN A 70 -1.87 12.91 -16.08
N GLY A 71 -2.04 12.40 -14.85
CA GLY A 71 -2.58 11.06 -14.59
C GLY A 71 -1.51 9.96 -14.67
N ASP A 72 -0.23 10.32 -14.75
CA ASP A 72 0.87 9.37 -14.72
C ASP A 72 1.17 8.96 -13.28
N LEU A 73 1.38 7.67 -13.07
CA LEU A 73 1.90 7.13 -11.82
C LEU A 73 3.42 7.35 -11.79
N VAL A 74 3.89 8.05 -10.76
CA VAL A 74 5.30 8.46 -10.63
C VAL A 74 5.90 7.84 -9.37
N ASP A 75 7.04 7.18 -9.52
CA ASP A 75 7.85 6.67 -8.43
C ASP A 75 8.44 7.87 -7.63
N ALA A 76 8.19 7.91 -6.33
CA ALA A 76 8.56 9.06 -5.51
C ALA A 76 10.07 9.17 -5.24
N LYS A 77 10.82 8.08 -5.38
CA LYS A 77 12.26 8.03 -5.12
C LYS A 77 13.06 8.43 -6.35
N THR A 78 12.64 7.95 -7.52
CA THR A 78 13.37 8.10 -8.80
C THR A 78 12.78 9.18 -9.70
N GLY A 79 11.52 9.57 -9.49
CA GLY A 79 10.80 10.48 -10.37
C GLY A 79 10.39 9.86 -11.71
N LYS A 80 10.60 8.56 -11.92
CA LYS A 80 10.25 7.87 -13.16
C LYS A 80 8.75 7.63 -13.24
N LYS A 81 8.20 7.78 -14.45
CA LYS A 81 6.82 7.41 -14.78
C LYS A 81 6.73 5.89 -14.94
N MET A 82 5.74 5.28 -14.31
CA MET A 82 5.53 3.83 -14.31
C MET A 82 4.36 3.41 -15.19
N GLY A 83 3.49 4.35 -15.56
CA GLY A 83 2.32 4.09 -16.38
C GLY A 83 1.22 5.10 -16.11
N ARG A 84 0.03 4.88 -16.69
CA ARG A 84 -1.10 5.80 -16.59
C ARG A 84 -2.44 5.10 -16.76
N ILE A 85 -3.47 5.72 -16.19
CA ILE A 85 -4.86 5.37 -16.50
C ILE A 85 -5.18 5.81 -17.93
N GLY A 86 -5.84 4.94 -18.68
CA GLY A 86 -6.35 5.21 -20.02
C GLY A 86 -7.43 6.28 -20.00
N LYS A 87 -7.66 6.91 -21.15
CA LYS A 87 -8.69 7.98 -21.30
C LYS A 87 -10.11 7.49 -20.99
N ASP A 88 -10.33 6.19 -21.03
CA ASP A 88 -11.59 5.54 -20.67
C ASP A 88 -11.84 5.48 -19.15
N GLY A 89 -10.83 5.78 -18.33
CA GLY A 89 -10.88 5.66 -16.87
C GLY A 89 -11.03 4.21 -16.39
N LYS A 90 -10.79 3.22 -17.25
CA LYS A 90 -11.05 1.80 -17.00
C LYS A 90 -9.87 0.88 -17.33
N THR A 91 -8.85 1.40 -17.99
CA THR A 91 -7.63 0.66 -18.31
C THR A 91 -6.42 1.32 -17.64
N TYR A 92 -5.42 0.53 -17.28
CA TYR A 92 -4.11 1.04 -16.87
C TYR A 92 -3.03 0.43 -17.76
N TYR A 93 -2.19 1.31 -18.31
CA TYR A 93 -1.08 0.95 -19.18
C TYR A 93 0.25 1.25 -18.48
N ASP A 94 1.26 0.43 -18.72
CA ASP A 94 2.63 0.71 -18.29
C ASP A 94 3.28 1.81 -19.16
N ILE A 95 4.56 2.09 -18.91
CA ILE A 95 5.32 3.09 -19.66
C ILE A 95 5.56 2.70 -21.13
N ASN A 96 5.50 1.41 -21.46
CA ASN A 96 5.65 0.90 -22.83
C ASN A 96 4.31 0.91 -23.60
N GLY A 97 3.21 1.21 -22.92
CA GLY A 97 1.87 1.17 -23.49
C GLY A 97 1.22 -0.21 -23.43
N GLU A 98 1.78 -1.15 -22.67
CA GLU A 98 1.19 -2.47 -22.47
C GLU A 98 0.07 -2.41 -21.43
N LEU A 99 -1.02 -3.15 -21.69
CA LEU A 99 -2.14 -3.24 -20.75
C LEU A 99 -1.71 -4.04 -19.52
N VAL A 100 -1.82 -3.41 -18.34
CA VAL A 100 -1.48 -4.05 -17.06
C VAL A 100 -2.72 -4.58 -16.36
N PHE A 101 -3.77 -3.75 -16.25
CA PHE A 101 -5.03 -4.15 -15.65
C PHE A 101 -6.23 -3.38 -16.21
N THR A 102 -7.41 -3.92 -15.96
CA THR A 102 -8.71 -3.30 -16.26
C THR A 102 -9.54 -3.13 -14.99
N ILE A 103 -10.47 -2.17 -15.03
CA ILE A 103 -11.36 -1.81 -13.93
C ILE A 103 -12.80 -2.13 -14.35
N LYS A 104 -13.51 -2.87 -13.51
CA LYS A 104 -14.93 -3.20 -13.68
C LYS A 104 -15.72 -2.66 -12.49
N ASP A 105 -16.62 -1.73 -12.78
CA ASP A 105 -17.50 -1.13 -11.78
C ASP A 105 -18.48 -2.16 -11.21
N LYS A 106 -18.84 -2.00 -9.94
CA LYS A 106 -19.87 -2.76 -9.25
C LYS A 106 -20.96 -1.83 -8.71
N PRO A 107 -22.16 -2.37 -8.40
CA PRO A 107 -23.24 -1.57 -7.84
C PRO A 107 -23.05 -1.19 -6.35
N ASP A 108 -21.98 -1.63 -5.70
CA ASP A 108 -21.74 -1.50 -4.25
C ASP A 108 -20.65 -0.46 -3.89
N ASP A 109 -20.55 0.64 -4.64
CA ASP A 109 -19.54 1.72 -4.50
C ASP A 109 -18.09 1.21 -4.53
N THR A 110 -17.88 0.07 -5.20
CA THR A 110 -16.57 -0.50 -5.45
C THR A 110 -16.38 -0.87 -6.91
N CYS A 111 -15.13 -1.13 -7.29
CA CYS A 111 -14.76 -1.70 -8.56
C CYS A 111 -13.79 -2.87 -8.35
N ASP A 112 -13.90 -3.86 -9.22
CA ASP A 112 -12.98 -4.98 -9.29
C ASP A 112 -11.90 -4.69 -10.33
N ILE A 113 -10.65 -5.03 -9.97
CA ILE A 113 -9.49 -4.86 -10.83
C ILE A 113 -9.06 -6.23 -11.34
N PHE A 114 -8.86 -6.34 -12.65
CA PHE A 114 -8.46 -7.57 -13.31
C PHE A 114 -7.12 -7.39 -14.01
N ASP A 115 -6.20 -8.34 -13.85
CA ASP A 115 -4.96 -8.34 -14.61
C ASP A 115 -5.22 -8.52 -16.12
N ALA A 116 -4.18 -8.34 -16.95
CA ALA A 116 -4.27 -8.54 -18.39
C ALA A 116 -4.70 -9.96 -18.82
N LYS A 117 -4.63 -10.96 -17.92
CA LYS A 117 -5.08 -12.34 -18.15
C LYS A 117 -6.54 -12.55 -17.74
N GLY A 118 -7.19 -11.56 -17.14
CA GLY A 118 -8.57 -11.63 -16.67
C GLY A 118 -8.75 -12.18 -15.25
N ASN A 119 -7.68 -12.34 -14.46
CA ASN A 119 -7.80 -12.72 -13.06
C ASN A 119 -8.13 -11.49 -12.22
N LYS A 120 -9.08 -11.63 -11.28
CA LYS A 120 -9.35 -10.58 -10.30
C LYS A 120 -8.16 -10.45 -9.34
N ILE A 121 -7.56 -9.25 -9.29
CA ILE A 121 -6.40 -8.94 -8.46
C ILE A 121 -6.70 -7.92 -7.36
N ALA A 122 -7.77 -7.14 -7.46
CA ALA A 122 -8.15 -6.27 -6.35
C ALA A 122 -9.65 -5.91 -6.33
N ASN A 123 -10.08 -5.36 -5.20
CA ASN A 123 -11.33 -4.62 -5.05
C ASN A 123 -11.04 -3.24 -4.45
N VAL A 124 -11.56 -2.18 -5.07
CA VAL A 124 -11.21 -0.78 -4.76
C VAL A 124 -12.50 0.01 -4.58
N HIS A 125 -12.60 0.76 -3.48
CA HIS A 125 -13.70 1.70 -3.29
C HIS A 125 -13.67 2.81 -4.36
N ASP A 126 -14.83 3.21 -4.86
CA ASP A 126 -14.97 4.08 -6.05
C ASP A 126 -14.30 5.44 -5.89
N SER A 127 -14.21 5.96 -4.66
CA SER A 127 -13.47 7.18 -4.34
C SER A 127 -11.98 7.13 -4.70
N TYR A 128 -11.43 5.92 -4.93
CA TYR A 128 -10.04 5.67 -5.31
C TYR A 128 -9.90 4.98 -6.67
N LYS A 129 -10.97 4.86 -7.45
CA LYS A 129 -10.94 4.25 -8.80
C LYS A 129 -9.87 4.86 -9.70
N ASN A 130 -9.78 6.19 -9.72
CA ASN A 130 -8.79 6.93 -10.53
C ASN A 130 -7.35 6.79 -10.02
N ILE A 131 -7.16 6.16 -8.85
CA ILE A 131 -5.87 5.91 -8.21
C ILE A 131 -5.67 4.39 -8.03
N ALA A 132 -6.45 3.56 -8.73
CA ALA A 132 -6.22 2.11 -8.79
C ALA A 132 -4.83 1.76 -9.36
N CYS A 133 -4.19 2.71 -10.08
CA CYS A 133 -2.78 2.63 -10.47
C CYS A 133 -1.84 2.45 -9.27
N ALA A 134 -2.23 2.84 -8.05
CA ALA A 134 -1.48 2.54 -6.83
C ALA A 134 -1.23 1.04 -6.65
N LEU A 135 -2.12 0.17 -7.14
CA LEU A 135 -1.94 -1.27 -7.06
C LEU A 135 -0.71 -1.75 -7.83
N HIS A 136 -0.36 -1.07 -8.93
CA HIS A 136 0.85 -1.35 -9.70
C HIS A 136 2.13 -1.09 -8.88
N CYS A 137 2.14 -0.04 -8.02
CA CYS A 137 3.27 0.22 -7.12
C CYS A 137 3.54 -0.95 -6.20
N PHE A 138 2.49 -1.56 -5.66
CA PHE A 138 2.61 -2.67 -4.71
C PHE A 138 2.92 -3.98 -5.44
N GLN A 139 2.33 -4.23 -6.61
CA GLN A 139 2.56 -5.45 -7.41
C GLN A 139 4.00 -5.61 -7.87
N ASN A 140 4.67 -4.52 -8.25
CA ASN A 140 6.03 -4.56 -8.82
C ASN A 140 7.17 -4.58 -7.78
N GLN A 141 6.91 -5.20 -6.62
CA GLN A 141 7.91 -5.60 -5.63
C GLN A 141 8.86 -4.53 -5.08
N HIS A 142 8.57 -3.22 -5.17
CA HIS A 142 9.60 -2.24 -4.85
C HIS A 142 10.95 -2.59 -5.53
N THR A 143 10.94 -2.93 -6.82
CA THR A 143 12.19 -3.18 -7.58
C THR A 143 13.13 -1.95 -7.59
N HIS A 144 12.74 -0.84 -6.95
CA HIS A 144 13.55 0.35 -6.71
C HIS A 144 13.87 0.63 -5.21
N MET A 145 13.35 -0.13 -4.24
CA MET A 145 13.75 -0.04 -2.82
C MET A 145 14.74 -1.14 -2.39
N SER A 146 14.90 -2.22 -3.15
CA SER A 146 15.93 -3.24 -2.89
C SER A 146 17.21 -3.01 -3.69
N HIS A 147 17.78 -1.81 -3.60
CA HIS A 147 19.21 -1.63 -3.84
C HIS A 147 19.73 -0.66 -2.78
N LYS A 148 20.29 -1.26 -1.72
CA LYS A 148 21.27 -0.62 -0.84
C LYS A 148 22.63 -0.67 -1.55
#